data_AF-A0A1Q8RKP6-F1
#
_entry.id   AF-A0A1Q8RKP6-F1
#
_cell.length_a   1.000
_cell.length_b   1.000
_cell.length_c   1.000
_cell.angle_alpha   90.00
_cell.angle_beta   90.00
_cell.angle_gamma   90.00
#
_symmetry.space_group_name_H-M   'P 1'
#
loop_
_entity.id
_entity.type
_entity.pdbx_description
1 polymer ?
#
loop_
_entity_poly.entity_id
_entity_poly.type
_entity_poly.pdbx_seq_one_letter_code
_entity_poly.pdbx_strand_id
1 'polypeptide(L)'
;MRIGCLQFAPQVGDIDNNLNRADAVLNKANTDDLDLLVLPELAFSGYNFKSLQHISPYLEPSGSGITSLWARTTALKYNCNVVVGYPEKVDVSNNWPTGPEYYNSAIVVNGEGETIANYRKSFLYYTDETWALEGNRGAGFRVSEMRPSVSFAFHVLEYESNLVIVSMAWMTREDGRLFSRMPNEPDMDTLTYWVTRLEPLIRAENEEEIIVVFCNRTGIEDDAVYAGTSAVIGIQDGEVKIYGLLGRGEKELLVIDTNNPPYAKLVYRPEPERPAAVHSELQRSGGPTSSASASGSGKPSQAGESMQGFSSHTPTQPTSPPARSSSAVAVSQTSPKKSPNSKEVKQAPKIKIPPPIVSTESLPRNVSAKSPDSESINLPTPTAPSPTPQAIRPKLIIPQSPPLAPWQSGSPIPQSSQSVHSHPISP
;
A
#
# COMPACT_ATOMS: atom_id res chain seq x y z
N MET A 1 -5.27 -7.33 -17.01
CA MET A 1 -4.26 -6.24 -16.91
C MET A 1 -3.36 -6.53 -15.72
N ARG A 2 -2.03 -6.50 -15.92
CA ARG A 2 -1.04 -6.88 -14.91
C ARG A 2 -0.55 -5.69 -14.09
N ILE A 3 -1.05 -5.59 -12.87
CA ILE A 3 -0.85 -4.50 -11.91
C ILE A 3 0.15 -4.94 -10.83
N GLY A 4 1.09 -4.07 -10.47
CA GLY A 4 1.97 -4.21 -9.31
C GLY A 4 1.68 -3.13 -8.25
N CYS A 5 1.39 -3.48 -7.00
CA CYS A 5 1.39 -2.53 -5.88
C CYS A 5 2.64 -2.76 -5.01
N LEU A 6 3.55 -1.78 -4.96
CA LEU A 6 4.81 -1.88 -4.22
C LEU A 6 4.59 -1.46 -2.76
N GLN A 7 4.29 -2.40 -1.88
CA GLN A 7 4.17 -2.12 -0.46
C GLN A 7 5.56 -2.18 0.20
N PHE A 8 5.95 -1.10 0.87
CA PHE A 8 7.17 -1.07 1.68
C PHE A 8 7.07 -0.08 2.83
N ALA A 9 8.11 -0.06 3.67
CA ALA A 9 8.27 0.90 4.75
C ALA A 9 9.42 1.87 4.41
N PRO A 10 9.14 3.02 3.78
CA PRO A 10 10.09 4.13 3.75
C PRO A 10 10.23 4.76 5.15
N GLN A 11 11.19 5.66 5.31
CA GLN A 11 11.47 6.40 6.55
C GLN A 11 11.70 7.89 6.25
N VAL A 12 11.25 8.77 7.13
CA VAL A 12 11.30 10.24 6.97
C VAL A 12 12.71 10.72 6.64
N GLY A 13 12.88 11.37 5.48
CA GLY A 13 14.13 11.97 5.01
C GLY A 13 15.20 11.00 4.51
N ASP A 14 14.98 9.69 4.61
CA ASP A 14 16.00 8.65 4.32
C ASP A 14 16.04 8.25 2.83
N ILE A 15 16.16 9.25 1.94
CA ILE A 15 15.87 9.17 0.50
C ILE A 15 16.59 8.00 -0.18
N ASP A 16 17.93 7.94 -0.07
CA ASP A 16 18.74 6.92 -0.74
C ASP A 16 18.36 5.51 -0.28
N ASN A 17 18.11 5.31 1.01
CA ASN A 17 17.70 4.00 1.51
C ASN A 17 16.24 3.68 1.16
N ASN A 18 15.36 4.68 1.01
CA ASN A 18 13.98 4.47 0.53
C ASN A 18 13.96 3.98 -0.92
N LEU A 19 14.79 4.58 -1.80
CA LEU A 19 15.01 4.10 -3.17
C LEU A 19 15.56 2.67 -3.18
N ASN A 20 16.63 2.41 -2.42
CA ASN A 20 17.21 1.06 -2.29
C ASN A 20 16.21 0.04 -1.71
N ARG A 21 15.30 0.44 -0.81
CA ARG A 21 14.24 -0.43 -0.26
C ARG A 21 13.22 -0.81 -1.35
N ALA A 22 12.78 0.15 -2.18
CA ALA A 22 11.87 -0.14 -3.29
C ALA A 22 12.52 -1.03 -4.36
N ASP A 23 13.77 -0.74 -4.73
CA ASP A 23 14.53 -1.59 -5.67
C ASP A 23 14.76 -3.01 -5.10
N ALA A 24 15.02 -3.14 -3.80
CA ALA A 24 15.14 -4.44 -3.13
C ALA A 24 13.81 -5.22 -3.01
N VAL A 25 12.67 -4.58 -3.23
CA VAL A 25 11.36 -5.24 -3.42
C VAL A 25 11.20 -5.67 -4.88
N LEU A 26 11.38 -4.74 -5.84
CA LEU A 26 11.22 -5.03 -7.27
C LEU A 26 12.17 -6.13 -7.78
N ASN A 27 13.43 -6.12 -7.34
CA ASN A 27 14.44 -7.11 -7.76
C ASN A 27 14.21 -8.52 -7.18
N LYS A 28 13.23 -8.71 -6.29
CA LYS A 28 12.81 -10.04 -5.78
C LYS A 28 11.51 -10.55 -6.42
N ALA A 29 10.73 -9.66 -7.02
CA ALA A 29 9.38 -9.94 -7.47
C ALA A 29 9.31 -10.34 -8.96
N ASN A 30 8.26 -11.06 -9.34
CA ASN A 30 7.97 -11.36 -10.74
C ASN A 30 7.41 -10.10 -11.45
N THR A 31 8.33 -9.30 -11.98
CA THR A 31 8.10 -8.01 -12.64
C THR A 31 7.92 -8.10 -14.16
N ASP A 32 7.87 -9.33 -14.72
CA ASP A 32 7.61 -9.55 -16.14
C ASP A 32 6.26 -8.95 -16.57
N ASP A 33 6.15 -8.49 -17.82
CA ASP A 33 4.90 -8.08 -18.49
C ASP A 33 3.97 -7.12 -17.72
N LEU A 34 4.48 -6.34 -16.75
CA LEU A 34 3.69 -5.36 -16.00
C LEU A 34 3.06 -4.31 -16.94
N ASP A 35 1.79 -4.00 -16.73
CA ASP A 35 1.07 -2.92 -17.40
C ASP A 35 1.13 -1.61 -16.59
N LEU A 36 1.09 -1.76 -15.27
CA LEU A 36 1.01 -0.70 -14.28
C LEU A 36 1.79 -1.08 -13.02
N LEU A 37 2.60 -0.17 -12.49
CA LEU A 37 3.24 -0.23 -11.19
C LEU A 37 2.82 0.99 -10.37
N VAL A 38 2.28 0.75 -9.18
CA VAL A 38 1.86 1.80 -8.23
C VAL A 38 2.73 1.72 -6.99
N LEU A 39 3.21 2.89 -6.53
CA LEU A 39 3.92 3.08 -5.29
C LEU A 39 3.06 3.88 -4.28
N PRO A 40 3.39 3.84 -2.97
CA PRO A 40 2.67 4.57 -1.94
C PRO A 40 2.84 6.09 -2.01
N GLU A 41 2.09 6.78 -1.16
CA GLU A 41 2.14 8.21 -0.98
C GLU A 41 3.49 8.62 -0.36
N LEU A 42 4.09 9.70 -0.87
CA LEU A 42 5.41 10.20 -0.47
C LEU A 42 6.50 9.10 -0.38
N ALA A 43 6.53 8.21 -1.38
CA ALA A 43 7.25 6.94 -1.34
C ALA A 43 8.73 7.05 -0.96
N PHE A 44 9.45 8.03 -1.50
CA PHE A 44 10.89 8.17 -1.25
C PHE A 44 11.27 9.16 -0.16
N SER A 45 10.35 10.04 0.27
CA SER A 45 10.61 10.99 1.37
C SER A 45 10.20 10.49 2.76
N GLY A 46 9.35 9.46 2.85
CA GLY A 46 8.56 9.23 4.07
C GLY A 46 7.46 10.29 4.21
N TYR A 47 6.67 10.24 5.29
CA TYR A 47 5.41 11.00 5.37
C TYR A 47 5.24 11.86 6.64
N ASN A 48 5.67 11.39 7.81
CA ASN A 48 5.34 12.03 9.10
C ASN A 48 6.13 13.35 9.39
N PHE A 49 6.20 14.23 8.40
CA PHE A 49 6.77 15.58 8.50
C PHE A 49 5.92 16.44 9.42
N LYS A 50 6.58 17.22 10.28
CA LYS A 50 5.94 17.98 11.37
C LYS A 50 5.86 19.49 11.10
N SER A 51 6.46 19.96 10.00
CA SER A 51 6.43 21.35 9.54
C SER A 51 7.00 21.49 8.13
N LEU A 52 6.73 22.62 7.47
CA LEU A 52 7.40 23.03 6.24
C LEU A 52 8.94 22.97 6.34
N GLN A 53 9.54 23.38 7.45
CA GLN A 53 11.00 23.33 7.62
C GLN A 53 11.53 21.89 7.68
N HIS A 54 10.74 20.95 8.18
CA HIS A 54 11.13 19.54 8.23
C HIS A 54 11.10 18.91 6.82
N ILE A 55 10.08 19.19 5.99
CA ILE A 55 10.02 18.64 4.62
C ILE A 55 10.90 19.40 3.61
N SER A 56 11.23 20.68 3.88
CA SER A 56 11.94 21.57 2.94
C SER A 56 13.19 20.98 2.24
N PRO A 57 14.05 20.16 2.89
CA PRO A 57 15.22 19.55 2.23
C PRO A 57 14.87 18.48 1.19
N TYR A 58 13.65 17.94 1.23
CA TYR A 58 13.21 16.78 0.45
C TYR A 58 12.20 17.13 -0.65
N LEU A 59 11.79 18.41 -0.74
CA LEU A 59 10.90 18.93 -1.78
C LEU A 59 11.55 18.85 -3.17
N GLU A 60 10.86 18.23 -4.12
CA GLU A 60 11.32 18.04 -5.49
C GLU A 60 10.59 18.98 -6.47
N PRO A 61 11.29 19.58 -7.45
CA PRO A 61 10.64 20.37 -8.50
C PRO A 61 9.57 19.57 -9.27
N SER A 62 8.47 20.24 -9.66
CA SER A 62 7.37 19.68 -10.44
C SER A 62 7.85 18.77 -11.58
N GLY A 63 7.53 17.48 -11.51
CA GLY A 63 7.88 16.46 -12.50
C GLY A 63 9.39 16.22 -12.72
N SER A 64 10.28 16.86 -11.96
CA SER A 64 11.73 16.89 -12.22
C SER A 64 12.54 16.78 -10.91
N GLY A 65 12.79 15.54 -10.48
CA GLY A 65 13.54 15.23 -9.28
C GLY A 65 14.00 13.76 -9.23
N ILE A 66 14.44 13.30 -8.06
CA ILE A 66 14.90 11.92 -7.87
C ILE A 66 13.74 10.91 -8.01
N THR A 67 12.54 11.26 -7.55
CA THR A 67 11.34 10.42 -7.69
C THR A 67 10.91 10.29 -9.15
N SER A 68 10.96 11.38 -9.94
CA SER A 68 10.63 11.30 -11.37
C SER A 68 11.71 10.63 -12.20
N LEU A 69 13.00 10.78 -11.83
CA LEU A 69 14.11 10.05 -12.42
C LEU A 69 14.01 8.54 -12.15
N TRP A 70 13.70 8.15 -10.92
CA TRP A 70 13.47 6.74 -10.57
C TRP A 70 12.25 6.18 -11.31
N ALA A 71 11.11 6.89 -11.30
CA ALA A 71 9.90 6.47 -11.98
C ALA A 71 10.13 6.26 -13.49
N ARG A 72 10.85 7.19 -14.14
CA ARG A 72 11.25 7.09 -15.55
C ARG A 72 12.17 5.90 -15.81
N THR A 73 13.15 5.68 -14.95
CA THR A 73 14.10 4.56 -15.08
C THR A 73 13.37 3.22 -14.93
N THR A 74 12.47 3.11 -13.96
CA THR A 74 11.64 1.93 -13.70
C THR A 74 10.63 1.69 -14.83
N ALA A 75 9.95 2.73 -15.33
CA ALA A 75 9.00 2.64 -16.44
C ALA A 75 9.68 2.14 -17.73
N LEU A 76 10.88 2.64 -18.06
CA LEU A 76 11.68 2.18 -19.18
C LEU A 76 12.24 0.76 -18.98
N LYS A 77 12.66 0.40 -17.75
CA LYS A 77 13.22 -0.92 -17.41
C LYS A 77 12.20 -2.04 -17.54
N TYR A 78 10.95 -1.78 -17.13
CA TYR A 78 9.87 -2.78 -17.12
C TYR A 78 8.83 -2.58 -18.23
N ASN A 79 8.94 -1.50 -19.02
CA ASN A 79 8.02 -1.15 -20.11
C ASN A 79 6.56 -1.11 -19.62
N CYS A 80 6.34 -0.38 -18.53
CA CYS A 80 5.05 -0.26 -17.83
C CYS A 80 4.77 1.19 -17.44
N ASN A 81 3.53 1.50 -17.09
CA ASN A 81 3.20 2.80 -16.50
C ASN A 81 3.58 2.80 -15.01
N VAL A 82 4.27 3.83 -14.51
CA VAL A 82 4.65 3.96 -13.11
C VAL A 82 3.93 5.14 -12.46
N VAL A 83 3.29 4.89 -11.31
CA VAL A 83 2.62 5.90 -10.48
C VAL A 83 3.33 5.98 -9.13
N VAL A 84 3.74 7.17 -8.70
CA VAL A 84 4.46 7.34 -7.42
C VAL A 84 4.16 8.68 -6.75
N GLY A 85 3.94 8.66 -5.44
CA GLY A 85 3.74 9.85 -4.60
C GLY A 85 5.05 10.53 -4.20
N TYR A 86 5.09 11.86 -4.26
CA TYR A 86 6.28 12.70 -4.00
C TYR A 86 5.90 14.09 -3.47
N PRO A 87 6.81 14.77 -2.74
CA PRO A 87 6.57 16.11 -2.22
C PRO A 87 6.97 17.17 -3.26
N GLU A 88 5.98 17.67 -4.01
CA GLU A 88 6.16 18.61 -5.11
C GLU A 88 6.43 20.04 -4.63
N LYS A 89 7.34 20.73 -5.34
CA LYS A 89 7.57 22.17 -5.29
C LYS A 89 7.43 22.79 -6.68
N VAL A 90 6.62 23.84 -6.79
CA VAL A 90 6.38 24.53 -8.05
C VAL A 90 7.35 25.70 -8.23
N ASP A 91 7.83 25.91 -9.46
CA ASP A 91 8.46 27.17 -9.83
C ASP A 91 7.40 28.24 -10.13
N VAL A 92 7.19 29.12 -9.16
CA VAL A 92 6.24 30.26 -9.23
C VAL A 92 6.88 31.55 -9.77
N SER A 93 8.13 31.52 -10.24
CA SER A 93 8.88 32.71 -10.69
C SER A 93 8.14 33.53 -11.76
N ASN A 94 7.43 32.86 -12.66
CA ASN A 94 6.62 33.48 -13.72
C ASN A 94 5.32 34.16 -13.21
N ASN A 95 4.89 33.86 -11.97
CA ASN A 95 3.64 34.33 -11.36
C ASN A 95 3.87 35.42 -10.29
N TRP A 96 5.01 36.11 -10.31
CA TRP A 96 5.36 37.08 -9.28
C TRP A 96 4.42 38.31 -9.27
N PRO A 97 3.94 38.79 -8.10
CA PRO A 97 4.24 38.32 -6.74
C PRO A 97 3.32 37.17 -6.28
N THR A 98 3.93 36.01 -6.03
CA THR A 98 3.27 34.80 -5.49
C THR A 98 4.25 34.10 -4.54
N GLY A 99 3.74 33.52 -3.44
CA GLY A 99 4.55 32.72 -2.51
C GLY A 99 4.89 31.34 -3.09
N PRO A 100 5.91 30.64 -2.57
CA PRO A 100 6.25 29.31 -3.08
C PRO A 100 5.12 28.32 -2.82
N GLU A 101 4.73 27.57 -3.86
CA GLU A 101 3.69 26.54 -3.77
C GLU A 101 4.32 25.15 -3.55
N TYR A 102 3.75 24.41 -2.61
CA TYR A 102 4.15 23.03 -2.27
C TYR A 102 2.93 22.13 -2.21
N TYR A 103 3.07 20.88 -2.65
CA TYR A 103 1.97 19.93 -2.72
C TYR A 103 2.42 18.52 -2.35
N ASN A 104 1.56 17.76 -1.68
CA ASN A 104 1.62 16.31 -1.74
C ASN A 104 1.02 15.89 -3.09
N SER A 105 1.78 15.15 -3.89
CA SER A 105 1.50 14.95 -5.31
C SER A 105 1.83 13.53 -5.76
N ALA A 106 1.29 13.12 -6.90
CA ALA A 106 1.65 11.86 -7.53
C ALA A 106 1.80 12.02 -9.05
N ILE A 107 2.98 11.62 -9.56
CA ILE A 107 3.27 11.60 -11.00
C ILE A 107 2.88 10.26 -11.63
N VAL A 108 2.59 10.31 -12.92
CA VAL A 108 2.50 9.13 -13.79
C VAL A 108 3.54 9.24 -14.89
N VAL A 109 4.38 8.22 -15.04
CA VAL A 109 5.34 8.10 -16.14
C VAL A 109 4.95 6.90 -17.01
N ASN A 110 4.86 7.09 -18.33
CA ASN A 110 4.52 6.02 -19.27
C ASN A 110 5.74 5.10 -19.56
N GLY A 111 5.51 3.96 -20.21
CA GLY A 111 6.59 3.02 -20.61
C GLY A 111 7.60 3.60 -21.62
N GLU A 112 7.28 4.73 -22.25
CA GLU A 112 8.18 5.49 -23.15
C GLU A 112 9.09 6.47 -22.34
N GLY A 113 8.88 6.57 -21.02
CA GLY A 113 9.65 7.38 -20.10
C GLY A 113 9.22 8.86 -20.03
N GLU A 114 7.97 9.18 -20.40
CA GLU A 114 7.41 10.53 -20.36
C GLU A 114 6.40 10.70 -19.21
N THR A 115 6.44 11.84 -18.52
CA THR A 115 5.46 12.18 -17.47
C THR A 115 4.13 12.57 -18.12
N ILE A 116 3.14 11.68 -18.07
CA ILE A 116 1.81 11.90 -18.68
C ILE A 116 0.80 12.55 -17.72
N ALA A 117 1.07 12.55 -16.41
CA ALA A 117 0.25 13.26 -15.42
C ALA A 117 1.04 13.68 -14.17
N ASN A 118 0.53 14.71 -13.49
CA ASN A 118 0.91 15.10 -12.13
C ASN A 118 -0.36 15.47 -11.35
N TYR A 119 -0.83 14.57 -10.49
CA TYR A 119 -1.94 14.84 -9.57
C TYR A 119 -1.42 15.57 -8.32
N ARG A 120 -2.23 16.49 -7.77
CA ARG A 120 -1.98 17.18 -6.49
C ARG A 120 -3.11 16.86 -5.50
N LYS A 121 -2.74 16.38 -4.32
CA LYS A 121 -3.63 16.00 -3.20
C LYS A 121 -4.65 17.10 -2.93
N SER A 122 -5.90 16.84 -3.26
CA SER A 122 -6.96 17.86 -3.23
C SER A 122 -7.66 18.00 -1.88
N PHE A 123 -7.22 17.24 -0.88
CA PHE A 123 -7.71 17.24 0.49
C PHE A 123 -6.56 16.81 1.39
N LEU A 124 -6.13 17.71 2.28
CA LEU A 124 -4.98 17.46 3.15
C LEU A 124 -5.37 16.62 4.38
N TYR A 125 -4.42 15.86 4.91
CA TYR A 125 -4.45 15.37 6.29
C TYR A 125 -3.73 16.40 7.19
N TYR A 126 -3.93 16.35 8.50
CA TYR A 126 -3.30 17.34 9.41
C TYR A 126 -1.78 17.38 9.32
N THR A 127 -1.13 16.29 8.89
CA THR A 127 0.31 16.22 8.60
C THR A 127 0.66 17.08 7.39
N ASP A 128 -0.09 16.96 6.29
CA ASP A 128 0.10 17.75 5.07
C ASP A 128 -0.23 19.23 5.27
N GLU A 129 -1.25 19.54 6.08
CA GLU A 129 -1.64 20.92 6.42
C GLU A 129 -0.49 21.76 7.02
N THR A 130 0.56 21.12 7.54
CA THR A 130 1.74 21.81 8.09
C THR A 130 2.73 22.31 7.04
N TRP A 131 2.57 21.95 5.76
CA TRP A 131 3.54 22.27 4.70
C TRP A 131 2.99 22.38 3.27
N ALA A 132 1.86 21.74 2.94
CA ALA A 132 1.28 21.65 1.60
C ALA A 132 0.07 22.58 1.40
N LEU A 133 -0.29 22.79 0.13
CA LEU A 133 -1.55 23.41 -0.30
C LEU A 133 -2.51 22.34 -0.86
N GLU A 134 -3.83 22.57 -0.83
CA GLU A 134 -4.77 21.70 -1.55
C GLU A 134 -4.56 21.84 -3.08
N GLY A 135 -4.42 20.71 -3.76
CA GLY A 135 -4.46 20.65 -5.22
C GLY A 135 -5.84 21.05 -5.77
N ASN A 136 -5.86 21.96 -6.74
CA ASN A 136 -7.08 22.47 -7.38
C ASN A 136 -8.06 21.35 -7.79
N ARG A 137 -9.37 21.61 -7.66
CA ARG A 137 -10.44 20.66 -8.02
C ARG A 137 -10.71 20.56 -9.53
N GLY A 138 -9.70 20.83 -10.36
CA GLY A 138 -9.78 20.72 -11.82
C GLY A 138 -9.73 19.27 -12.31
N ALA A 139 -10.47 18.99 -13.38
CA ALA A 139 -10.53 17.68 -14.01
C ALA A 139 -9.24 17.29 -14.76
N GLY A 140 -9.01 15.98 -14.88
CA GLY A 140 -7.74 15.37 -15.26
C GLY A 140 -7.35 14.26 -14.27
N PHE A 141 -6.40 13.40 -14.64
CA PHE A 141 -6.03 12.18 -13.91
C PHE A 141 -5.79 12.42 -12.42
N ARG A 142 -6.46 11.64 -11.56
CA ARG A 142 -6.34 11.73 -10.10
C ARG A 142 -5.88 10.42 -9.49
N VAL A 143 -4.73 10.45 -8.83
CA VAL A 143 -4.35 9.44 -7.82
C VAL A 143 -5.12 9.79 -6.54
N SER A 144 -6.43 9.62 -6.59
CA SER A 144 -7.32 10.23 -5.60
C SER A 144 -7.21 9.50 -4.27
N GLU A 145 -6.82 10.23 -3.23
CA GLU A 145 -7.01 9.78 -1.86
C GLU A 145 -8.48 9.65 -1.50
N MET A 146 -8.71 8.78 -0.52
CA MET A 146 -10.04 8.28 -0.23
C MET A 146 -10.75 9.14 0.84
N ARG A 147 -11.72 9.93 0.38
CA ARG A 147 -12.48 10.88 1.21
C ARG A 147 -13.30 10.21 2.34
N PRO A 148 -13.30 10.78 3.56
CA PRO A 148 -14.32 10.53 4.58
C PRO A 148 -15.75 10.87 4.13
N SER A 149 -15.90 11.78 3.15
CA SER A 149 -17.17 12.10 2.48
C SER A 149 -17.37 11.25 1.22
N VAL A 150 -18.62 10.85 0.90
CA VAL A 150 -18.93 9.97 -0.26
C VAL A 150 -18.63 10.59 -1.64
N SER A 151 -18.27 11.87 -1.68
CA SER A 151 -17.86 12.62 -2.88
C SER A 151 -16.77 11.96 -3.74
N PHE A 152 -15.89 11.13 -3.17
CA PHE A 152 -14.86 10.43 -3.96
C PHE A 152 -15.48 9.41 -4.94
N ALA A 153 -16.38 8.55 -4.46
CA ALA A 153 -17.04 7.55 -5.31
C ALA A 153 -17.93 8.21 -6.37
N PHE A 154 -18.66 9.28 -6.01
CA PHE A 154 -19.43 10.04 -7.00
C PHE A 154 -18.54 10.67 -8.08
N HIS A 155 -17.35 11.16 -7.75
CA HIS A 155 -16.39 11.69 -8.72
C HIS A 155 -15.77 10.59 -9.61
N VAL A 156 -15.72 9.33 -9.17
CA VAL A 156 -15.30 8.22 -10.06
C VAL A 156 -16.38 7.89 -11.09
N LEU A 157 -17.67 8.03 -10.72
CA LEU A 157 -18.80 7.90 -11.65
C LEU A 157 -18.89 9.08 -12.64
N GLU A 158 -18.72 10.32 -12.15
CA GLU A 158 -18.76 11.55 -12.94
C GLU A 158 -17.75 11.57 -14.10
N TYR A 159 -16.63 10.86 -13.95
CA TYR A 159 -15.56 10.73 -14.96
C TYR A 159 -15.48 9.33 -15.57
N GLU A 160 -16.55 8.52 -15.47
CA GLU A 160 -16.72 7.20 -16.10
C GLU A 160 -15.46 6.30 -15.99
N SER A 161 -14.83 6.33 -14.81
CA SER A 161 -13.45 5.86 -14.65
C SER A 161 -13.36 4.39 -14.27
N ASN A 162 -13.04 3.54 -15.26
CA ASN A 162 -12.88 2.08 -15.08
C ASN A 162 -11.56 1.64 -14.38
N LEU A 163 -10.63 2.57 -14.13
CA LEU A 163 -9.44 2.35 -13.32
C LEU A 163 -9.26 3.49 -12.31
N VAL A 164 -9.20 3.13 -11.03
CA VAL A 164 -9.00 4.04 -9.91
C VAL A 164 -7.73 3.67 -9.17
N ILE A 165 -6.82 4.62 -8.97
CA ILE A 165 -5.53 4.40 -8.31
C ILE A 165 -5.46 5.24 -7.04
N VAL A 166 -5.24 4.58 -5.90
CA VAL A 166 -5.27 5.15 -4.56
C VAL A 166 -3.91 4.87 -3.90
N SER A 167 -2.96 5.80 -4.12
CA SER A 167 -1.65 5.83 -3.46
C SER A 167 -1.81 6.43 -2.07
N MET A 168 -1.28 5.78 -1.02
CA MET A 168 -1.62 6.14 0.37
C MET A 168 -0.47 6.02 1.38
N ALA A 169 -0.55 6.87 2.41
CA ALA A 169 0.10 6.78 3.70
C ALA A 169 -0.93 6.52 4.81
N TRP A 170 -1.86 5.59 4.59
CA TRP A 170 -3.01 5.37 5.46
C TRP A 170 -2.62 4.68 6.77
N MET A 171 -2.95 5.34 7.88
CA MET A 171 -2.63 4.90 9.24
C MET A 171 -3.71 3.98 9.83
N THR A 172 -3.28 3.03 10.68
CA THR A 172 -4.17 2.33 11.61
C THR A 172 -4.25 3.06 12.95
N ARG A 173 -5.17 2.63 13.83
CA ARG A 173 -5.27 3.10 15.23
C ARG A 173 -4.85 2.05 16.26
N GLU A 174 -4.38 0.88 15.82
CA GLU A 174 -3.81 -0.15 16.68
C GLU A 174 -2.40 0.22 17.20
N ASP A 175 -2.01 -0.30 18.36
CA ASP A 175 -0.65 -0.17 18.89
C ASP A 175 0.37 -0.86 17.97
N GLY A 176 1.44 -0.14 17.58
CA GLY A 176 2.43 -0.63 16.63
C GLY A 176 3.18 -1.91 17.07
N ARG A 177 3.30 -2.17 18.38
CA ARG A 177 3.95 -3.39 18.92
C ARG A 177 3.01 -4.60 18.96
N LEU A 178 1.70 -4.39 18.88
CA LEU A 178 0.71 -5.43 18.65
C LEU A 178 0.51 -5.65 17.14
N PHE A 179 0.29 -4.59 16.38
CA PHE A 179 0.05 -4.60 14.94
C PHE A 179 1.19 -5.29 14.17
N SER A 180 2.45 -5.03 14.53
CA SER A 180 3.61 -5.62 13.88
C SER A 180 3.85 -7.12 14.18
N ARG A 181 3.02 -7.77 15.02
CA ARG A 181 3.19 -9.20 15.37
C ARG A 181 2.64 -10.15 14.31
N MET A 182 1.71 -9.67 13.50
CA MET A 182 1.01 -10.47 12.48
C MET A 182 1.21 -9.80 11.11
N PRO A 183 2.47 -9.62 10.65
CA PRO A 183 2.76 -8.80 9.46
C PRO A 183 2.13 -9.36 8.18
N ASN A 184 1.94 -10.68 8.10
CA ASN A 184 1.30 -11.37 6.97
C ASN A 184 -0.24 -11.34 7.01
N GLU A 185 -0.85 -10.84 8.10
CA GLU A 185 -2.32 -10.71 8.17
C GLU A 185 -2.75 -9.32 7.69
N PRO A 186 -3.69 -9.20 6.73
CA PRO A 186 -4.23 -7.91 6.31
C PRO A 186 -4.98 -7.21 7.44
N ASP A 187 -4.99 -5.88 7.43
CA ASP A 187 -5.91 -5.08 8.24
C ASP A 187 -7.28 -5.03 7.56
N MET A 188 -8.09 -6.05 7.86
CA MET A 188 -9.45 -6.19 7.33
C MET A 188 -10.42 -5.10 7.81
N ASP A 189 -10.16 -4.42 8.93
CA ASP A 189 -10.99 -3.30 9.37
C ASP A 189 -10.69 -2.05 8.52
N THR A 190 -9.41 -1.77 8.26
CA THR A 190 -8.99 -0.71 7.34
C THR A 190 -9.48 -0.97 5.92
N LEU A 191 -9.32 -2.20 5.38
CA LEU A 191 -9.84 -2.56 4.05
C LEU A 191 -11.38 -2.50 3.98
N THR A 192 -12.08 -2.91 5.03
CA THR A 192 -13.55 -2.75 5.13
C THR A 192 -13.95 -1.28 5.10
N TYR A 193 -13.26 -0.45 5.89
CA TYR A 193 -13.50 0.99 5.89
C TYR A 193 -13.28 1.57 4.49
N TRP A 194 -12.21 1.15 3.79
CA TRP A 194 -11.93 1.60 2.44
C TRP A 194 -13.05 1.27 1.44
N VAL A 195 -13.46 0.00 1.37
CA VAL A 195 -14.56 -0.43 0.49
C VAL A 195 -15.88 0.28 0.84
N THR A 196 -16.12 0.57 2.13
CA THR A 196 -17.30 1.33 2.59
C THR A 196 -17.31 2.78 2.06
N ARG A 197 -16.16 3.36 1.70
CA ARG A 197 -16.11 4.69 1.04
C ARG A 197 -16.46 4.65 -0.44
N LEU A 198 -16.39 3.46 -1.06
CA LEU A 198 -16.74 3.19 -2.46
C LEU A 198 -18.21 2.78 -2.64
N GLU A 199 -19.03 2.84 -1.60
CA GLU A 199 -20.43 2.38 -1.62
C GLU A 199 -21.29 2.93 -2.79
N PRO A 200 -21.14 4.20 -3.24
CA PRO A 200 -21.80 4.67 -4.46
C PRO A 200 -21.37 3.97 -5.75
N LEU A 201 -20.15 3.44 -5.86
CA LEU A 201 -19.72 2.62 -7.01
C LEU A 201 -20.41 1.25 -6.99
N ILE A 202 -20.55 0.68 -5.79
CA ILE A 202 -21.23 -0.60 -5.59
C ILE A 202 -22.71 -0.44 -5.95
N ARG A 203 -23.37 0.61 -5.45
CA ARG A 203 -24.78 0.93 -5.78
C ARG A 203 -25.04 1.37 -7.23
N ALA A 204 -24.00 1.68 -8.00
CA ALA A 204 -24.19 2.05 -9.41
C ALA A 204 -24.56 0.84 -10.28
N GLU A 205 -24.24 -0.39 -9.83
CA GLU A 205 -24.55 -1.65 -10.53
C GLU A 205 -24.07 -1.65 -12.00
N ASN A 206 -22.90 -1.04 -12.23
CA ASN A 206 -22.30 -0.89 -13.56
C ASN A 206 -21.95 -2.24 -14.20
N GLU A 207 -22.29 -2.37 -15.50
CA GLU A 207 -21.94 -3.54 -16.34
C GLU A 207 -20.43 -3.63 -16.60
N GLU A 208 -19.71 -2.51 -16.71
CA GLU A 208 -18.25 -2.50 -16.80
C GLU A 208 -17.60 -2.56 -15.41
N GLU A 209 -16.61 -3.44 -15.24
CA GLU A 209 -15.87 -3.57 -13.98
C GLU A 209 -14.93 -2.39 -13.74
N ILE A 210 -15.13 -1.67 -12.64
CA ILE A 210 -14.20 -0.66 -12.13
C ILE A 210 -13.12 -1.36 -11.30
N ILE A 211 -11.87 -1.33 -11.78
CA ILE A 211 -10.71 -1.81 -11.02
C ILE A 211 -10.23 -0.70 -10.07
N VAL A 212 -10.11 -1.01 -8.78
CA VAL A 212 -9.58 -0.09 -7.76
C VAL A 212 -8.29 -0.66 -7.17
N VAL A 213 -7.23 0.13 -7.25
CA VAL A 213 -5.86 -0.22 -6.86
C VAL A 213 -5.46 0.57 -5.62
N PHE A 214 -5.47 -0.09 -4.47
CA PHE A 214 -4.98 0.46 -3.21
C PHE A 214 -3.50 0.13 -3.05
N CYS A 215 -2.62 1.14 -3.09
CA CYS A 215 -1.21 0.98 -2.76
C CYS A 215 -0.87 1.84 -1.54
N ASN A 216 -0.83 1.17 -0.38
CA ASN A 216 -0.52 1.77 0.90
C ASN A 216 0.89 1.40 1.33
N ARG A 217 1.57 2.30 2.03
CA ARG A 217 2.82 1.96 2.73
C ARG A 217 2.55 1.12 3.98
N THR A 218 3.60 0.49 4.49
CA THR A 218 3.62 -0.14 5.82
C THR A 218 4.72 0.50 6.69
N GLY A 219 4.92 -0.02 7.90
CA GLY A 219 5.93 0.43 8.86
C GLY A 219 5.42 1.45 9.85
N ILE A 220 6.37 2.12 10.51
CA ILE A 220 6.13 3.09 11.59
C ILE A 220 7.04 4.30 11.35
N GLU A 221 6.52 5.50 11.59
CA GLU A 221 7.29 6.76 11.66
C GLU A 221 6.86 7.53 12.91
N ASP A 222 7.75 7.71 13.87
CA ASP A 222 7.46 8.22 15.23
C ASP A 222 6.27 7.48 15.91
N ASP A 223 5.13 8.17 15.96
CA ASP A 223 3.85 7.79 16.54
C ASP A 223 2.87 7.19 15.51
N ALA A 224 3.15 7.34 14.21
CA ALA A 224 2.29 6.87 13.13
C ALA A 224 2.57 5.42 12.75
N VAL A 225 1.54 4.57 12.80
CA VAL A 225 1.57 3.16 12.35
C VAL A 225 0.79 3.04 11.05
N TYR A 226 1.44 2.61 9.98
CA TYR A 226 0.82 2.48 8.66
C TYR A 226 0.19 1.10 8.46
N ALA A 227 -1.02 1.07 7.89
CA ALA A 227 -1.84 -0.14 7.87
C ALA A 227 -1.37 -1.22 6.88
N GLY A 228 -0.43 -0.91 5.96
CA GLY A 228 -0.11 -1.79 4.84
C GLY A 228 -1.37 -2.17 4.09
N THR A 229 -1.57 -3.47 3.86
CA THR A 229 -2.83 -4.01 3.30
C THR A 229 -3.14 -3.47 1.91
N SER A 230 -2.11 -3.20 1.10
CA SER A 230 -2.25 -2.91 -0.33
C SER A 230 -3.06 -4.02 -1.01
N ALA A 231 -3.98 -3.64 -1.89
CA ALA A 231 -4.97 -4.55 -2.47
C ALA A 231 -5.42 -4.12 -3.87
N VAL A 232 -5.87 -5.08 -4.67
CA VAL A 232 -6.55 -4.84 -5.95
C VAL A 232 -7.94 -5.46 -5.89
N ILE A 233 -8.95 -4.64 -6.16
CA ILE A 233 -10.35 -5.06 -6.19
C ILE A 233 -11.01 -4.70 -7.54
N GLY A 234 -12.06 -5.42 -7.90
CA GLY A 234 -12.99 -5.06 -8.97
C GLY A 234 -14.38 -4.80 -8.39
N ILE A 235 -15.10 -3.84 -8.95
CA ILE A 235 -16.50 -3.53 -8.63
C ILE A 235 -17.32 -3.62 -9.91
N GLN A 236 -18.29 -4.54 -9.95
CA GLN A 236 -19.17 -4.81 -11.09
C GLN A 236 -20.48 -5.40 -10.57
N ASP A 237 -21.64 -5.09 -11.16
CA ASP A 237 -22.95 -5.69 -10.81
C ASP A 237 -23.32 -5.63 -9.31
N GLY A 238 -22.85 -4.60 -8.58
CA GLY A 238 -23.04 -4.49 -7.12
C GLY A 238 -22.15 -5.42 -6.27
N GLU A 239 -21.20 -6.13 -6.90
CA GLU A 239 -20.31 -7.07 -6.25
C GLU A 239 -18.90 -6.51 -6.08
N VAL A 240 -18.28 -6.75 -4.91
CA VAL A 240 -16.87 -6.42 -4.66
C VAL A 240 -16.03 -7.68 -4.74
N LYS A 241 -15.24 -7.79 -5.81
CA LYS A 241 -14.30 -8.88 -6.08
C LYS A 241 -12.91 -8.47 -5.59
N ILE A 242 -12.21 -9.35 -4.89
CA ILE A 242 -10.83 -9.12 -4.45
C ILE A 242 -9.92 -9.99 -5.31
N TYR A 243 -9.08 -9.36 -6.12
CA TYR A 243 -8.08 -10.06 -6.92
C TYR A 243 -6.87 -10.46 -6.07
N GLY A 244 -6.48 -9.63 -5.10
CA GLY A 244 -5.50 -9.98 -4.07
C GLY A 244 -5.20 -8.83 -3.13
N LEU A 245 -4.48 -9.13 -2.06
CA LEU A 245 -4.09 -8.21 -0.99
C LEU A 245 -2.82 -8.72 -0.28
N LEU A 246 -2.05 -7.80 0.29
CA LEU A 246 -0.90 -8.11 1.16
C LEU A 246 -1.27 -8.06 2.64
N GLY A 247 -0.43 -8.66 3.48
CA GLY A 247 -0.45 -8.47 4.92
C GLY A 247 -0.12 -7.03 5.34
N ARG A 248 -0.50 -6.65 6.57
CA ARG A 248 -0.31 -5.30 7.12
C ARG A 248 1.15 -4.86 7.27
N GLY A 249 2.07 -5.80 7.39
CA GLY A 249 3.51 -5.59 7.63
C GLY A 249 4.44 -6.07 6.52
N GLU A 250 3.90 -6.67 5.45
CA GLU A 250 4.68 -7.24 4.33
C GLU A 250 5.35 -6.13 3.49
N LYS A 251 6.53 -6.43 2.95
CA LYS A 251 7.37 -5.50 2.18
C LYS A 251 7.68 -6.10 0.82
N GLU A 252 6.62 -6.23 0.01
CA GLU A 252 6.59 -7.02 -1.21
C GLU A 252 5.81 -6.30 -2.33
N LEU A 253 5.93 -6.81 -3.56
CA LEU A 253 5.18 -6.34 -4.71
C LEU A 253 3.96 -7.24 -4.91
N LEU A 254 2.76 -6.71 -4.68
CA LEU A 254 1.52 -7.40 -5.01
C LEU A 254 1.33 -7.42 -6.52
N VAL A 255 1.60 -8.55 -7.17
CA VAL A 255 1.45 -8.70 -8.63
C VAL A 255 0.14 -9.43 -8.94
N ILE A 256 -0.76 -8.73 -9.64
CA ILE A 256 -2.11 -9.19 -9.99
C ILE A 256 -2.28 -9.07 -11.50
N ASP A 257 -2.75 -10.11 -12.18
CA ASP A 257 -3.36 -9.94 -13.51
C ASP A 257 -4.87 -10.11 -13.41
N THR A 258 -5.61 -9.02 -13.69
CA THR A 258 -7.08 -8.98 -13.67
C THR A 258 -7.73 -9.83 -14.76
N ASN A 259 -6.94 -10.42 -15.68
CA ASN A 259 -7.45 -11.43 -16.63
C ASN A 259 -7.72 -12.79 -15.95
N ASN A 260 -7.17 -13.04 -14.75
CA ASN A 260 -7.42 -14.25 -13.97
C ASN A 260 -8.68 -14.09 -13.09
N PRO A 261 -9.35 -15.19 -12.69
CA PRO A 261 -10.47 -15.09 -11.74
C PRO A 261 -10.02 -14.47 -10.40
N PRO A 262 -10.89 -13.70 -9.73
CA PRO A 262 -10.57 -13.06 -8.45
C PRO A 262 -10.36 -14.11 -7.34
N TYR A 263 -9.41 -13.83 -6.45
CA TYR A 263 -9.09 -14.65 -5.28
C TYR A 263 -10.27 -14.86 -4.33
N ALA A 264 -11.08 -13.82 -4.12
CA ALA A 264 -12.21 -13.86 -3.19
C ALA A 264 -13.31 -12.86 -3.57
N LYS A 265 -14.47 -12.99 -2.93
CA LYS A 265 -15.57 -12.01 -2.97
C LYS A 265 -15.82 -11.48 -1.55
N LEU A 266 -15.94 -10.16 -1.42
CA LEU A 266 -16.35 -9.54 -0.17
C LEU A 266 -17.87 -9.50 -0.13
N VAL A 267 -18.47 -10.18 0.85
CA VAL A 267 -19.93 -10.22 0.99
C VAL A 267 -20.34 -9.50 2.27
N TYR A 268 -21.07 -8.40 2.11
CA TYR A 268 -21.74 -7.76 3.22
C TYR A 268 -22.90 -8.63 3.70
N ARG A 269 -22.86 -9.01 4.98
CA ARG A 269 -24.00 -9.59 5.70
C ARG A 269 -24.14 -8.83 7.02
N PRO A 270 -25.21 -8.05 7.24
CA PRO A 270 -25.50 -7.59 8.59
C PRO A 270 -25.75 -8.82 9.47
N GLU A 271 -25.20 -8.85 10.70
CA GLU A 271 -25.71 -9.83 11.67
C GLU A 271 -27.18 -9.49 11.98
N PRO A 272 -28.09 -10.48 12.07
CA PRO A 272 -29.41 -10.24 12.61
C PRO A 272 -29.27 -9.74 14.06
N GLU A 273 -30.07 -8.76 14.44
CA GLU A 273 -30.00 -8.16 15.78
C GLU A 273 -30.10 -9.25 16.86
N ARG A 274 -29.06 -9.39 17.67
CA ARG A 274 -29.07 -10.33 18.80
C ARG A 274 -30.05 -9.78 19.83
N PRO A 275 -31.11 -10.52 20.21
CA PRO A 275 -32.05 -10.07 21.23
C PRO A 275 -31.31 -9.69 22.51
N ALA A 276 -31.64 -8.55 23.09
CA ALA A 276 -30.99 -8.06 24.30
C ALA A 276 -31.07 -9.13 25.40
N ALA A 277 -29.91 -9.54 25.93
CA ALA A 277 -29.84 -10.62 26.89
C ALA A 277 -30.61 -10.25 28.17
N VAL A 278 -31.68 -10.99 28.46
CA VAL A 278 -32.55 -10.70 29.60
C VAL A 278 -31.77 -10.85 30.91
N HIS A 279 -31.73 -9.77 31.69
CA HIS A 279 -31.16 -9.78 33.04
C HIS A 279 -31.85 -10.86 33.88
N SER A 280 -31.11 -11.96 34.12
CA SER A 280 -31.57 -13.07 34.94
C SER A 280 -31.02 -12.89 36.35
N GLU A 281 -31.86 -12.44 37.27
CA GLU A 281 -31.51 -12.34 38.69
C GLU A 281 -31.19 -13.73 39.26
N LEU A 282 -30.09 -13.83 40.02
CA LEU A 282 -29.86 -14.97 40.91
C LEU A 282 -29.57 -14.47 42.34
N GLN A 283 -30.62 -14.37 43.14
CA GLN A 283 -30.48 -14.21 44.60
C GLN A 283 -30.20 -15.57 45.25
N ARG A 284 -29.12 -15.65 46.06
CA ARG A 284 -28.89 -16.51 47.25
C ARG A 284 -27.40 -16.51 47.61
N SER A 285 -26.94 -16.62 48.86
CA SER A 285 -27.58 -16.36 50.17
C SER A 285 -26.54 -16.59 51.29
N GLY A 286 -26.37 -15.64 52.23
CA GLY A 286 -25.74 -15.87 53.54
C GLY A 286 -24.20 -16.02 53.57
N GLY A 287 -23.58 -15.39 54.57
CA GLY A 287 -22.17 -15.60 54.95
C GLY A 287 -22.03 -16.63 56.10
N PRO A 288 -21.01 -16.54 57.00
CA PRO A 288 -20.14 -15.38 57.25
C PRO A 288 -18.63 -15.65 57.50
N THR A 289 -17.86 -14.55 57.54
CA THR A 289 -16.63 -14.29 58.34
C THR A 289 -15.47 -15.29 58.40
N SER A 290 -14.28 -14.81 58.04
CA SER A 290 -13.22 -14.52 59.04
C SER A 290 -12.25 -13.44 58.53
N SER A 291 -11.49 -12.81 59.43
CA SER A 291 -10.64 -11.65 59.14
C SER A 291 -9.27 -11.76 59.82
N ALA A 292 -8.20 -11.32 59.14
CA ALA A 292 -6.89 -11.10 59.73
C ALA A 292 -6.09 -10.07 58.91
N SER A 293 -5.27 -9.25 59.57
CA SER A 293 -4.52 -8.14 58.96
C SER A 293 -3.17 -7.91 59.63
N ALA A 294 -2.07 -7.97 58.86
CA ALA A 294 -0.75 -7.37 59.12
C ALA A 294 0.07 -7.50 57.80
N SER A 295 0.89 -6.56 57.29
CA SER A 295 1.68 -5.44 57.81
C SER A 295 3.08 -5.82 58.36
N GLY A 296 4.12 -5.36 57.66
CA GLY A 296 5.55 -5.55 57.96
C GLY A 296 6.35 -5.81 56.68
N SER A 297 7.07 -4.86 56.06
CA SER A 297 8.24 -4.07 56.48
C SER A 297 9.56 -4.87 56.52
N GLY A 298 10.49 -4.54 55.61
CA GLY A 298 11.81 -5.21 55.54
C GLY A 298 12.65 -4.92 54.29
N LYS A 299 13.44 -3.85 54.33
CA LYS A 299 14.73 -3.73 53.60
C LYS A 299 15.83 -3.62 54.66
N PRO A 300 17.08 -4.02 54.36
CA PRO A 300 18.09 -2.97 54.14
C PRO A 300 19.21 -3.33 53.13
N SER A 301 19.91 -2.27 52.67
CA SER A 301 21.38 -2.14 52.41
C SER A 301 22.20 -3.15 51.55
N GLN A 302 23.43 -2.84 51.09
CA GLN A 302 24.05 -1.66 50.43
C GLN A 302 25.51 -2.04 50.03
N ALA A 303 26.24 -1.17 49.31
CA ALA A 303 27.63 -1.36 48.81
C ALA A 303 27.75 -2.47 47.73
N GLY A 304 28.78 -2.56 46.87
CA GLY A 304 30.10 -1.90 46.74
C GLY A 304 31.17 -3.00 46.53
N GLU A 305 32.24 -2.87 45.74
CA GLU A 305 32.80 -1.75 44.97
C GLU A 305 33.35 -2.24 43.59
N SER A 306 34.24 -1.47 42.94
CA SER A 306 34.82 -1.71 41.60
C SER A 306 36.25 -2.27 41.61
N MET A 307 36.73 -2.85 40.51
CA MET A 307 38.07 -2.55 39.92
C MET A 307 38.31 -3.17 38.52
N GLN A 308 39.10 -2.44 37.70
CA GLN A 308 40.18 -2.81 36.73
C GLN A 308 40.21 -4.21 36.05
N GLY A 309 40.70 -4.40 34.81
CA GLY A 309 41.43 -3.53 33.87
C GLY A 309 41.90 -4.30 32.59
N PHE A 310 42.92 -3.78 31.87
CA PHE A 310 43.45 -4.23 30.53
C PHE A 310 42.49 -3.93 29.34
N SER A 311 42.88 -3.39 28.16
CA SER A 311 44.12 -3.35 27.33
C SER A 311 44.42 -4.66 26.56
N SER A 312 44.79 -4.69 25.27
CA SER A 312 44.85 -3.68 24.18
C SER A 312 45.08 -4.37 22.80
N HIS A 313 45.28 -3.59 21.71
CA HIS A 313 45.91 -3.95 20.40
C HIS A 313 45.03 -4.20 19.16
N THR A 314 45.00 -3.19 18.27
CA THR A 314 45.11 -3.31 16.80
C THR A 314 46.61 -3.42 16.42
N PRO A 315 47.04 -3.87 15.20
CA PRO A 315 47.03 -2.97 14.02
C PRO A 315 47.00 -3.59 12.58
N THR A 316 46.79 -2.70 11.59
CA THR A 316 47.31 -2.69 10.19
C THR A 316 46.93 -3.73 9.12
N GLN A 317 46.40 -3.20 8.01
CA GLN A 317 46.56 -3.60 6.59
C GLN A 317 47.54 -2.59 5.90
N PRO A 318 47.81 -2.57 4.56
CA PRO A 318 47.56 -3.55 3.47
C PRO A 318 48.83 -3.88 2.62
N THR A 319 48.76 -4.81 1.65
CA THR A 319 49.70 -4.86 0.48
C THR A 319 49.12 -5.52 -0.78
N SER A 320 49.59 -5.07 -1.95
CA SER A 320 49.42 -5.57 -3.34
C SER A 320 50.46 -4.85 -4.22
N PRO A 321 50.73 -5.18 -5.51
CA PRO A 321 50.27 -6.28 -6.38
C PRO A 321 51.48 -7.13 -6.89
N PRO A 322 51.43 -7.85 -8.04
CA PRO A 322 51.75 -7.20 -9.34
C PRO A 322 50.93 -7.72 -10.56
N ALA A 323 51.17 -7.16 -11.75
CA ALA A 323 50.45 -7.50 -13.00
C ALA A 323 51.39 -7.77 -14.20
N ARG A 324 50.92 -8.60 -15.16
CA ARG A 324 51.38 -8.88 -16.55
C ARG A 324 50.38 -9.87 -17.17
N SER A 325 50.16 -9.98 -18.49
CA SER A 325 50.57 -9.18 -19.65
C SER A 325 49.63 -9.48 -20.85
N SER A 326 49.73 -8.71 -21.93
CA SER A 326 48.86 -8.77 -23.12
C SER A 326 49.15 -9.91 -24.10
N SER A 327 48.10 -10.33 -24.83
CA SER A 327 48.19 -10.93 -26.17
C SER A 327 46.88 -10.67 -26.94
N ALA A 328 46.93 -10.65 -28.28
CA ALA A 328 45.80 -10.30 -29.13
C ALA A 328 45.76 -11.15 -30.42
N VAL A 329 44.72 -10.94 -31.24
CA VAL A 329 44.51 -11.47 -32.60
C VAL A 329 44.07 -12.95 -32.70
N ALA A 330 42.80 -13.14 -33.11
CA ALA A 330 42.44 -13.90 -34.32
C ALA A 330 40.97 -13.65 -34.69
N VAL A 331 40.68 -13.44 -35.98
CA VAL A 331 39.30 -13.40 -36.53
C VAL A 331 38.99 -14.76 -37.14
N SER A 332 37.78 -15.28 -36.88
CA SER A 332 37.25 -16.48 -37.51
C SER A 332 35.78 -16.25 -37.90
N GLN A 333 35.49 -16.29 -39.21
CA GLN A 333 34.13 -16.18 -39.73
C GLN A 333 33.50 -17.57 -39.84
N THR A 334 32.31 -17.76 -39.27
CA THR A 334 31.43 -18.89 -39.60
C THR A 334 29.99 -18.43 -39.78
N SER A 335 29.30 -19.01 -40.75
CA SER A 335 28.01 -18.57 -41.30
C SER A 335 26.82 -18.78 -40.33
N PRO A 336 25.65 -18.14 -40.58
CA PRO A 336 24.68 -17.87 -39.52
C PRO A 336 23.90 -19.11 -39.05
N LYS A 337 23.75 -19.25 -37.73
CA LYS A 337 22.68 -20.05 -37.13
C LYS A 337 21.43 -19.19 -36.96
N LYS A 338 20.27 -19.85 -37.00
CA LYS A 338 18.93 -19.23 -36.99
C LYS A 338 18.80 -18.17 -35.89
N SER A 339 18.18 -17.05 -36.24
CA SER A 339 17.73 -16.05 -35.27
C SER A 339 16.81 -16.69 -34.23
N PRO A 340 16.92 -16.33 -32.94
CA PRO A 340 15.85 -16.62 -31.98
C PRO A 340 14.60 -15.84 -32.40
N ASN A 341 13.41 -16.33 -32.02
CA ASN A 341 12.17 -15.61 -32.26
C ASN A 341 12.28 -14.20 -31.68
N SER A 342 11.89 -13.20 -32.47
CA SER A 342 11.55 -11.89 -31.95
C SER A 342 10.40 -12.07 -30.95
N LYS A 343 10.67 -11.89 -29.65
CA LYS A 343 9.61 -11.51 -28.72
C LYS A 343 9.01 -10.23 -29.27
N GLU A 344 7.71 -10.22 -29.53
CA GLU A 344 7.02 -8.97 -29.83
C GLU A 344 7.19 -8.05 -28.63
N VAL A 345 7.65 -6.82 -28.87
CA VAL A 345 7.79 -5.83 -27.80
C VAL A 345 6.39 -5.32 -27.48
N LYS A 346 5.74 -6.00 -26.52
CA LYS A 346 4.47 -5.60 -25.91
C LYS A 346 4.53 -4.10 -25.62
N GLN A 347 3.63 -3.30 -26.19
CA GLN A 347 3.54 -1.89 -25.82
C GLN A 347 2.81 -1.77 -24.48
N ALA A 348 3.30 -0.91 -23.58
CA ALA A 348 2.58 -0.55 -22.37
C ALA A 348 1.18 0.00 -22.72
N PRO A 349 0.11 -0.37 -22.00
CA PRO A 349 -1.23 0.14 -22.31
C PRO A 349 -1.29 1.64 -22.06
N LYS A 350 -1.86 2.37 -23.02
CA LYS A 350 -1.95 3.84 -22.96
C LYS A 350 -3.05 4.26 -21.99
N ILE A 351 -2.67 4.75 -20.81
CA ILE A 351 -3.58 5.38 -19.85
C ILE A 351 -4.20 6.60 -20.53
N LYS A 352 -5.52 6.56 -20.77
CA LYS A 352 -6.30 7.71 -21.23
C LYS A 352 -6.61 8.59 -20.04
N ILE A 353 -6.49 9.89 -20.23
CA ILE A 353 -6.77 10.91 -19.21
C ILE A 353 -7.91 11.79 -19.72
N PRO A 354 -9.05 11.88 -19.01
CA PRO A 354 -10.12 12.80 -19.39
C PRO A 354 -9.59 14.25 -19.42
N PRO A 355 -9.94 15.05 -20.44
CA PRO A 355 -9.58 16.47 -20.47
C PRO A 355 -10.34 17.24 -19.39
N PRO A 356 -9.89 18.45 -19.02
CA PRO A 356 -10.61 19.28 -18.07
C PRO A 356 -12.03 19.61 -18.56
N ILE A 357 -13.06 19.31 -17.75
CA ILE A 357 -14.42 19.79 -18.00
C ILE A 357 -14.42 21.31 -17.82
N VAL A 358 -14.49 22.03 -18.92
CA VAL A 358 -14.62 23.50 -18.93
C VAL A 358 -16.10 23.83 -18.87
N SER A 359 -16.57 24.32 -17.72
CA SER A 359 -17.94 24.83 -17.56
C SER A 359 -18.15 26.13 -18.37
N THR A 360 -18.56 26.01 -19.62
CA THR A 360 -18.72 27.14 -20.55
C THR A 360 -20.03 27.92 -20.34
N GLU A 361 -20.18 28.56 -19.17
CA GLU A 361 -21.20 29.60 -18.95
C GLU A 361 -20.58 30.90 -18.40
N SER A 362 -20.15 31.77 -19.32
CA SER A 362 -19.67 33.11 -19.00
C SER A 362 -20.85 34.10 -18.87
N LEU A 363 -21.50 34.14 -17.71
CA LEU A 363 -22.48 35.19 -17.41
C LEU A 363 -21.79 36.53 -17.08
N PRO A 364 -22.37 37.68 -17.49
CA PRO A 364 -21.66 38.95 -17.51
C PRO A 364 -21.52 39.61 -16.11
N ARG A 365 -20.39 40.28 -15.90
CA ARG A 365 -20.16 41.15 -14.72
C ARG A 365 -21.09 42.36 -14.77
N ASN A 366 -22.03 42.49 -13.80
CA ASN A 366 -22.35 43.74 -13.08
C ASN A 366 -23.63 43.63 -12.22
N VAL A 367 -23.48 43.44 -10.90
CA VAL A 367 -24.26 44.17 -9.88
C VAL A 367 -23.37 44.37 -8.66
N SER A 368 -23.36 45.56 -8.06
CA SER A 368 -22.75 45.82 -6.75
C SER A 368 -23.80 45.68 -5.65
N ALA A 369 -23.60 44.77 -4.71
CA ALA A 369 -24.44 44.61 -3.51
C ALA A 369 -23.56 44.51 -2.26
N LYS A 370 -24.07 45.01 -1.12
CA LYS A 370 -23.30 45.15 0.13
C LYS A 370 -23.20 43.83 0.90
N SER A 371 -22.09 43.64 1.60
CA SER A 371 -21.94 42.62 2.63
C SER A 371 -22.92 42.84 3.79
N PRO A 372 -23.62 41.79 4.27
CA PRO A 372 -24.09 41.69 5.64
C PRO A 372 -23.09 40.91 6.51
N ASP A 373 -23.19 41.16 7.81
CA ASP A 373 -22.21 40.92 8.87
C ASP A 373 -21.75 39.47 9.12
N SER A 374 -20.63 39.34 9.83
CA SER A 374 -20.02 38.08 10.24
C SER A 374 -20.71 37.44 11.44
N GLU A 375 -21.46 36.35 11.23
CA GLU A 375 -21.69 35.36 12.30
C GLU A 375 -20.76 34.16 12.11
N SER A 376 -19.73 34.08 12.97
CA SER A 376 -18.79 32.97 13.00
C SER A 376 -19.45 31.74 13.63
N ILE A 377 -20.12 30.91 12.82
CA ILE A 377 -20.65 29.62 13.25
C ILE A 377 -19.46 28.68 13.54
N ASN A 378 -19.01 28.69 14.80
CA ASN A 378 -18.03 27.73 15.32
C ASN A 378 -18.65 26.34 15.42
N LEU A 379 -18.75 25.64 14.29
CA LEU A 379 -19.01 24.21 14.22
C LEU A 379 -17.74 23.47 14.70
N PRO A 380 -17.76 22.79 15.86
CA PRO A 380 -16.62 22.01 16.29
C PRO A 380 -16.41 20.85 15.31
N THR A 381 -15.20 20.74 14.76
CA THR A 381 -14.85 19.62 13.87
C THR A 381 -15.01 18.31 14.65
N PRO A 382 -15.83 17.35 14.19
CA PRO A 382 -16.04 16.12 14.93
C PRO A 382 -14.74 15.30 14.94
N THR A 383 -14.22 15.05 16.15
CA THR A 383 -13.18 14.05 16.39
C THR A 383 -13.55 12.75 15.68
N ALA A 384 -12.58 12.12 15.01
CA ALA A 384 -12.81 10.93 14.18
C ALA A 384 -13.70 9.89 14.92
N PRO A 385 -14.76 9.37 14.28
CA PRO A 385 -15.79 8.60 14.95
C PRO A 385 -15.25 7.33 15.61
N SER A 386 -15.99 6.87 16.62
CA SER A 386 -15.75 5.67 17.42
C SER A 386 -15.36 4.43 16.60
N PRO A 387 -14.59 3.48 17.17
CA PRO A 387 -14.23 2.23 16.49
C PRO A 387 -15.47 1.49 15.99
N THR A 388 -15.35 0.90 14.81
CA THR A 388 -16.40 0.07 14.17
C THR A 388 -16.93 -0.96 15.17
N PRO A 389 -18.24 -0.96 15.49
CA PRO A 389 -18.82 -1.99 16.33
C PRO A 389 -18.56 -3.38 15.73
N GLN A 390 -18.16 -4.35 16.56
CA GLN A 390 -17.73 -5.68 16.10
C GLN A 390 -18.80 -6.45 15.28
N ALA A 391 -20.07 -6.03 15.36
CA ALA A 391 -21.18 -6.56 14.59
C ALA A 391 -21.22 -6.14 13.09
N ILE A 392 -20.34 -5.22 12.65
CA ILE A 392 -20.38 -4.61 11.29
C ILE A 392 -19.18 -5.04 10.42
N ARG A 393 -18.49 -6.14 10.77
CA ARG A 393 -17.37 -6.69 9.96
C ARG A 393 -17.89 -7.60 8.82
N PRO A 394 -17.72 -7.24 7.53
CA PRO A 394 -17.96 -8.17 6.43
C PRO A 394 -16.96 -9.32 6.48
N LYS A 395 -17.31 -10.45 5.86
CA LYS A 395 -16.48 -11.67 5.89
C LYS A 395 -16.02 -12.02 4.48
N LEU A 396 -14.72 -12.29 4.36
CA LEU A 396 -14.09 -12.74 3.13
C LEU A 396 -14.64 -14.13 2.77
N ILE A 397 -15.17 -14.30 1.56
CA ILE A 397 -15.52 -15.63 1.04
C ILE A 397 -14.52 -15.98 -0.06
N ILE A 398 -13.59 -16.86 0.28
CA ILE A 398 -12.73 -17.55 -0.68
C ILE A 398 -13.58 -18.66 -1.33
N PRO A 399 -13.66 -18.76 -2.66
CA PRO A 399 -14.31 -19.88 -3.33
C PRO A 399 -13.61 -21.18 -2.93
N GLN A 400 -14.37 -22.16 -2.41
CA GLN A 400 -13.78 -23.46 -2.12
C GLN A 400 -13.36 -24.14 -3.43
N SER A 401 -12.11 -24.62 -3.48
CA SER A 401 -11.67 -25.55 -4.52
C SER A 401 -12.65 -26.72 -4.59
N PRO A 402 -12.97 -27.24 -5.80
CA PRO A 402 -13.91 -28.34 -5.93
C PRO A 402 -13.46 -29.52 -5.04
N PRO A 403 -14.36 -30.11 -4.24
CA PRO A 403 -13.97 -31.13 -3.28
C PRO A 403 -13.34 -32.31 -4.01
N LEU A 404 -12.14 -32.72 -3.57
CA LEU A 404 -11.50 -33.94 -4.04
C LEU A 404 -12.48 -35.10 -3.86
N ALA A 405 -12.88 -35.72 -4.97
CA ALA A 405 -13.76 -36.87 -4.94
C ALA A 405 -13.16 -37.95 -4.02
N PRO A 406 -13.95 -38.56 -3.12
CA PRO A 406 -13.41 -39.55 -2.19
C PRO A 406 -12.79 -40.71 -2.98
N TRP A 407 -11.51 -40.97 -2.72
CA TRP A 407 -10.76 -42.03 -3.37
C TRP A 407 -11.47 -43.36 -3.16
N GLN A 408 -12.07 -43.90 -4.22
CA GLN A 408 -12.66 -45.23 -4.18
C GLN A 408 -11.54 -46.26 -4.03
N SER A 409 -11.47 -46.90 -2.87
CA SER A 409 -10.49 -47.95 -2.56
C SER A 409 -10.81 -49.23 -3.33
N GLY A 410 -10.52 -49.23 -4.64
CA GLY A 410 -10.85 -50.30 -5.58
C GLY A 410 -9.65 -50.69 -6.43
N SER A 411 -8.73 -51.49 -5.88
CA SER A 411 -7.71 -52.18 -6.66
C SER A 411 -7.43 -53.57 -6.06
N PRO A 412 -7.09 -54.60 -6.87
CA PRO A 412 -7.24 -55.99 -6.45
C PRO A 412 -6.13 -56.51 -5.54
N ILE A 413 -6.47 -57.51 -4.74
CA ILE A 413 -5.54 -58.27 -3.88
C ILE A 413 -4.56 -59.06 -4.78
N PRO A 414 -3.23 -58.90 -4.62
CA PRO A 414 -2.26 -59.82 -5.21
C PRO A 414 -2.36 -61.20 -4.56
N GLN A 415 -2.58 -62.25 -5.35
CA GLN A 415 -2.64 -63.62 -4.84
C GLN A 415 -1.27 -64.12 -4.37
N SER A 416 -1.27 -64.93 -3.32
CA SER A 416 -0.08 -65.59 -2.80
C SER A 416 0.37 -66.74 -3.71
N SER A 417 1.68 -66.93 -3.80
CA SER A 417 2.30 -68.18 -4.24
C SER A 417 3.11 -68.78 -3.08
N GLN A 418 3.06 -70.10 -2.91
CA GLN A 418 3.80 -70.83 -1.88
C GLN A 418 4.65 -71.92 -2.51
N SER A 419 5.78 -72.22 -1.85
CA SER A 419 6.66 -73.38 -2.07
C SER A 419 7.45 -73.39 -3.40
N VAL A 420 8.58 -74.08 -3.54
CA VAL A 420 9.13 -75.19 -2.71
C VAL A 420 10.66 -75.12 -2.58
N HIS A 421 11.19 -75.61 -1.45
CA HIS A 421 12.58 -76.12 -1.23
C HIS A 421 13.78 -75.15 -1.38
N SER A 422 14.93 -75.32 -0.70
CA SER A 422 15.28 -76.20 0.45
C SER A 422 16.61 -75.80 1.11
N HIS A 423 16.59 -75.62 2.45
CA HIS A 423 17.63 -75.84 3.49
C HIS A 423 19.14 -75.47 3.28
N PRO A 424 19.94 -75.33 4.37
CA PRO A 424 21.05 -74.37 4.43
C PRO A 424 22.45 -74.99 4.48
N ILE A 425 23.47 -74.14 4.56
CA ILE A 425 24.72 -74.38 5.30
C ILE A 425 25.28 -73.03 5.80
N SER A 426 25.78 -73.03 7.04
CA SER A 426 26.72 -72.05 7.63
C SER A 426 27.99 -72.84 8.00
N PRO A 427 29.17 -72.20 8.15
CA PRO A 427 29.44 -71.36 9.33
C PRO A 427 29.39 -69.85 9.07
#